data_AF-A0A9E5R7F7-F1
#
_entry.id   AF-A0A9E5R7F7-F1
#
_cell.length_a   1.000
_cell.length_b   1.000
_cell.length_c   1.000
_cell.angle_alpha   90.00
_cell.angle_beta   90.00
_cell.angle_gamma   90.00
#
_symmetry.space_group_name_H-M   'P 1'
#
loop_
_entity.id
_entity.type
_entity.pdbx_description
1 polymer ?
#
loop_
_entity_poly.entity_id
_entity_poly.type
_entity_poly.pdbx_seq_one_letter_code
_entity_poly.pdbx_strand_id
1 'polypeptide(L)'
;MDGKKRVLPFENTSDEPVYNIRAVTQQTQIDPATLRAWERRYDIPKPKRDVQGHRLYSERDIMLLRWLKAQVDASVRIKQAVELLYMHAPQSLDEHVPVLFGLRPPSGTFDDEVIDFLDAVRHFDYNRAQHLISYMLSIQAVEEVCLNLLLPAIHQIGVEWEAGNLSLQMEHFASNLIRERLQAMLNGAPPPTRSGRLVVACAPLDWHELAALMLSLIVRRRGWEVIYLGQNVGLKGLDETLHSLQPQALTFSVSRLPGLRHLPEVANILEAATEGQAAFSFAGRIFQVLPELTNKMPGTYLGSDLLEAARIVEGLLARQRNAAASTAPEFSSSKRELLEVFLAHRARLEAAATGLILELTQGQEDTQTAQAAQEVMEVLLVALQYDDDGLATELTRWSRASLSSYGLSGATIAALVAHFGQEVRASLAPEYAQPLTGLVQNLYFEG
;
A
#
# COMPACT_ATOMS: atom_id res chain seq x y z
N MET A 1 14.63 -18.38 29.92
CA MET A 1 13.87 -17.13 29.69
C MET A 1 14.06 -16.79 28.23
N ASP A 2 13.08 -17.18 27.42
CA ASP A 2 13.20 -17.22 25.97
C ASP A 2 13.31 -15.83 25.34
N GLY A 3 14.38 -15.65 24.56
CA GLY A 3 14.57 -14.50 23.69
C GLY A 3 13.58 -14.56 22.53
N LYS A 4 12.37 -14.05 22.75
CA LYS A 4 11.49 -13.64 21.63
C LYS A 4 12.29 -12.65 20.77
N LYS A 5 12.69 -13.06 19.56
CA LYS A 5 13.21 -12.15 18.53
C LYS A 5 12.22 -10.99 18.40
N ARG A 6 12.63 -9.79 18.81
CA ARG A 6 11.83 -8.57 18.61
C ARG A 6 11.85 -8.28 17.12
N VAL A 7 10.70 -8.45 16.48
CA VAL A 7 10.48 -8.16 15.06
C VAL A 7 10.68 -6.67 14.86
N LEU A 8 11.60 -6.29 13.97
CA LEU A 8 11.80 -4.90 13.58
C LEU A 8 10.86 -4.61 12.39
N PRO A 9 10.29 -3.41 12.29
CA PRO A 9 9.65 -2.96 11.06
C PRO A 9 10.63 -2.98 9.88
N PHE A 10 10.11 -3.03 8.65
CA PHE A 10 10.88 -3.13 7.38
C PHE A 10 11.45 -4.52 7.06
N GLU A 11 10.79 -5.61 7.49
CA GLU A 11 11.24 -6.98 7.16
C GLU A 11 11.26 -7.28 5.65
N ASN A 12 10.45 -6.58 4.86
CA ASN A 12 10.41 -6.70 3.39
C ASN A 12 11.53 -5.93 2.67
N THR A 13 12.40 -5.23 3.40
CA THR A 13 13.53 -4.48 2.84
C THR A 13 14.82 -5.26 2.99
N SER A 14 15.78 -5.03 2.07
CA SER A 14 17.00 -5.83 2.01
C SER A 14 17.83 -5.70 3.29
N ASP A 15 18.26 -6.86 3.82
CA ASP A 15 19.20 -6.96 4.94
C ASP A 15 20.67 -7.11 4.46
N GLU A 16 20.90 -6.93 3.17
CA GLU A 16 22.22 -7.07 2.57
C GLU A 16 23.10 -5.86 2.94
N PRO A 17 24.28 -6.08 3.54
CA PRO A 17 25.11 -5.00 4.06
C PRO A 17 25.97 -4.39 2.95
N VAL A 18 25.43 -3.44 2.19
CA VAL A 18 26.11 -2.86 1.02
C VAL A 18 26.61 -1.44 1.28
N TYR A 19 25.98 -0.69 2.19
CA TYR A 19 26.23 0.74 2.37
C TYR A 19 27.30 1.01 3.41
N ASN A 20 28.30 1.84 3.08
CA ASN A 20 29.28 2.29 4.05
C ASN A 20 28.76 3.46 4.91
N ILE A 21 29.43 3.76 6.04
CA ILE A 21 28.99 4.82 6.96
C ILE A 21 28.87 6.21 6.32
N ARG A 22 29.65 6.51 5.27
CA ARG A 22 29.55 7.79 4.54
C ARG A 22 28.25 7.85 3.74
N ALA A 23 27.91 6.78 3.01
CA ALA A 23 26.66 6.66 2.28
C ALA A 23 25.46 6.77 3.22
N VAL A 24 25.50 6.09 4.38
CA VAL A 24 24.42 6.19 5.39
C VAL A 24 24.30 7.59 5.97
N THR A 25 25.41 8.25 6.28
CA THR A 25 25.40 9.64 6.77
C THR A 25 24.75 10.57 5.76
N GLN A 26 25.09 10.42 4.48
CA GLN A 26 24.51 11.22 3.39
C GLN A 26 23.01 10.95 3.21
N GLN A 27 22.57 9.69 3.34
CA GLN A 27 21.18 9.29 3.14
C GLN A 27 20.25 9.53 4.35
N THR A 28 20.81 9.71 5.54
CA THR A 28 20.04 9.85 6.79
C THR A 28 20.23 11.20 7.46
N GLN A 29 21.25 11.97 7.03
CA GLN A 29 21.68 13.21 7.67
C GLN A 29 21.99 13.05 9.16
N ILE A 30 22.37 11.84 9.59
CA ILE A 30 22.82 11.54 10.96
C ILE A 30 24.35 11.51 10.98
N ASP A 31 24.97 12.31 11.85
CA ASP A 31 26.42 12.30 12.03
C ASP A 31 26.96 10.90 12.44
N PRO A 32 28.12 10.46 11.90
CA PRO A 32 28.73 9.17 12.25
C PRO A 32 28.90 8.91 13.75
N ALA A 33 29.16 9.94 14.56
CA ALA A 33 29.27 9.80 16.00
C ALA A 33 27.91 9.50 16.64
N THR A 34 26.83 10.09 16.13
CA THR A 34 25.46 9.85 16.56
C THR A 34 25.01 8.44 16.18
N LEU A 35 25.30 7.97 14.97
CA LEU A 35 25.03 6.59 14.54
C LEU A 35 25.69 5.56 15.47
N ARG A 36 26.98 5.77 15.79
CA ARG A 36 27.72 4.91 16.73
C ARG A 36 27.19 4.99 18.15
N ALA A 37 26.71 6.17 18.57
CA ALA A 37 26.11 6.35 19.89
C ALA A 37 24.77 5.62 19.99
N TRP A 38 23.95 5.62 18.95
CA TRP A 38 22.69 4.90 18.90
C TRP A 38 22.90 3.39 18.89
N GLU A 39 23.82 2.88 18.05
CA GLU A 39 24.24 1.47 18.02
C GLU A 39 24.65 1.00 19.43
N ARG A 40 25.54 1.75 20.09
CA ARG A 40 26.06 1.38 21.42
C ARG A 40 25.03 1.46 22.54
N ARG A 41 24.11 2.43 22.50
CA ARG A 41 23.17 2.70 23.62
C ARG A 41 21.86 1.96 23.49
N TYR A 42 21.40 1.72 22.26
CA TYR A 42 20.07 1.18 21.97
C TYR A 42 20.12 -0.09 21.13
N ASP A 43 21.31 -0.58 20.77
CA ASP A 43 21.51 -1.79 19.95
C ASP A 43 20.87 -1.67 18.55
N ILE A 44 20.84 -0.44 18.02
CA ILE A 44 20.17 -0.07 16.77
C ILE A 44 20.94 1.07 16.07
N PRO A 45 21.21 1.00 14.74
CA PRO A 45 21.04 -0.15 13.85
C PRO A 45 22.06 -1.26 14.18
N LYS A 46 21.98 -2.41 13.47
CA LYS A 46 22.88 -3.56 13.68
C LYS A 46 23.72 -3.85 12.42
N PRO A 47 24.62 -2.92 12.03
CA PRO A 47 25.41 -3.09 10.82
C PRO A 47 26.31 -4.33 10.89
N LYS A 48 26.43 -5.04 9.78
CA LYS A 48 27.41 -6.12 9.61
C LYS A 48 28.80 -5.53 9.43
N ARG A 49 29.83 -6.36 9.58
CA ARG A 49 31.22 -5.95 9.35
C ARG A 49 31.79 -6.60 8.11
N ASP A 50 32.50 -5.83 7.31
CA ASP A 50 33.28 -6.35 6.19
C ASP A 50 34.52 -7.13 6.67
N VAL A 51 35.25 -7.73 5.73
CA VAL A 51 36.48 -8.49 6.01
C VAL A 51 37.60 -7.64 6.63
N GLN A 52 37.53 -6.31 6.52
CA GLN A 52 38.48 -5.36 7.10
C GLN A 52 37.98 -4.78 8.45
N GLY A 53 36.80 -5.18 8.91
CA GLY A 53 36.19 -4.76 10.16
C GLY A 53 35.38 -3.46 10.10
N HIS A 54 35.17 -2.88 8.92
CA HIS A 54 34.35 -1.69 8.73
C HIS A 54 32.85 -2.02 8.79
N ARG A 55 32.04 -1.06 9.26
CA ARG A 55 30.58 -1.19 9.31
C ARG A 55 29.98 -1.06 7.93
N LEU A 56 29.19 -2.05 7.56
CA LEU A 56 28.33 -2.07 6.40
C LEU A 56 26.87 -2.15 6.85
N TYR A 57 26.07 -1.26 6.32
CA TYR A 57 24.66 -1.07 6.66
C TYR A 57 23.80 -1.61 5.52
N SER A 58 22.64 -2.13 5.88
CA SER A 58 21.64 -2.57 4.91
C SER A 58 20.64 -1.47 4.58
N GLU A 59 19.83 -1.68 3.55
CA GLU A 59 18.70 -0.81 3.23
C GLU A 59 17.72 -0.73 4.43
N ARG A 60 17.50 -1.86 5.09
CA ARG A 60 16.73 -1.92 6.34
C ARG A 60 17.31 -1.02 7.41
N ASP A 61 18.64 -1.02 7.61
CA ASP A 61 19.30 -0.15 8.58
C ASP A 61 19.07 1.33 8.23
N ILE A 62 19.14 1.69 6.95
CA ILE A 62 18.96 3.06 6.48
C ILE A 62 17.52 3.53 6.70
N MET A 63 16.54 2.71 6.35
CA MET A 63 15.13 3.03 6.59
C MET A 63 14.86 3.21 8.07
N LEU A 64 15.30 2.26 8.89
CA LEU A 64 15.19 2.35 10.35
C LEU A 64 15.84 3.63 10.90
N LEU A 65 17.00 4.03 10.38
CA LEU A 65 17.69 5.25 10.77
C LEU A 65 16.94 6.52 10.36
N ARG A 66 16.36 6.54 9.15
CA ARG A 66 15.52 7.65 8.67
C ARG A 66 14.31 7.85 9.55
N TRP A 67 13.64 6.77 9.95
CA TRP A 67 12.51 6.86 10.87
C TRP A 67 12.92 7.42 12.23
N LEU A 68 14.02 6.90 12.81
CA LEU A 68 14.52 7.40 14.10
C LEU A 68 14.92 8.87 14.03
N LYS A 69 15.54 9.30 12.92
CA LYS A 69 15.85 10.71 12.64
C LYS A 69 14.59 11.56 12.67
N ALA A 70 13.55 11.16 11.93
CA ALA A 70 12.29 11.90 11.85
C ALA A 70 11.64 12.08 13.22
N GLN A 71 11.65 11.04 14.07
CA GLN A 71 11.12 11.15 15.44
C GLN A 71 11.95 12.12 16.30
N VAL A 72 13.28 12.06 16.20
CA VAL A 72 14.17 12.97 16.94
C VAL A 72 14.02 14.41 16.49
N ASP A 73 13.87 14.65 15.19
CA ASP A 73 13.62 15.98 14.62
C ASP A 73 12.25 16.53 15.05
N ALA A 74 11.26 15.65 15.23
CA ALA A 74 9.98 15.95 15.88
C ALA A 74 10.08 16.10 17.41
N SER A 75 11.29 16.27 17.96
CA SER A 75 11.58 16.45 19.40
C SER A 75 11.22 15.25 20.30
N VAL A 76 11.00 14.07 19.72
CA VAL A 76 10.88 12.83 20.50
C VAL A 76 12.26 12.39 20.98
N ARG A 77 12.39 12.03 22.25
CA ARG A 77 13.65 11.52 22.78
C ARG A 77 13.99 10.18 22.11
N ILE A 78 15.23 10.01 21.67
CA ILE A 78 15.67 8.79 20.96
C ILE A 78 15.31 7.48 21.68
N LYS A 79 15.39 7.43 23.01
CA LYS A 79 14.97 6.25 23.80
C LYS A 79 13.49 5.94 23.62
N GLN A 80 12.65 6.97 23.61
CA GLN A 80 11.20 6.84 23.42
C GLN A 80 10.85 6.55 21.97
N ALA A 81 11.59 7.10 20.99
CA ALA A 81 11.46 6.71 19.58
C ALA A 81 11.80 5.22 19.38
N VAL A 82 12.87 4.72 19.99
CA VAL A 82 13.21 3.30 19.95
C VAL A 82 12.14 2.43 20.61
N GLU A 83 11.56 2.86 21.73
CA GLU A 83 10.44 2.16 22.36
C GLU A 83 9.19 2.15 21.47
N LEU A 84 8.89 3.26 20.79
CA LEU A 84 7.81 3.37 19.81
C LEU A 84 8.03 2.46 18.60
N LEU A 85 9.26 2.36 18.08
CA LEU A 85 9.62 1.46 16.98
C LEU A 85 9.25 -0.01 17.26
N TYR A 86 9.35 -0.42 18.53
CA TYR A 86 9.04 -1.79 18.97
C TYR A 86 7.58 -1.98 19.40
N MET A 87 6.90 -0.91 19.80
CA MET A 87 5.48 -0.95 20.20
C MET A 87 4.56 -0.76 18.99
N HIS A 88 4.98 0.01 18.00
CA HIS A 88 4.25 0.41 16.80
C HIS A 88 5.25 0.27 15.66
N ALA A 89 5.27 -0.88 14.97
CA ALA A 89 5.94 -0.96 13.68
C ALA A 89 5.44 0.24 12.85
N PRO A 90 6.30 1.18 12.44
CA PRO A 90 5.88 2.43 11.85
C PRO A 90 4.91 2.20 10.71
N GLN A 91 3.76 2.83 10.86
CA GLN A 91 2.78 3.06 9.80
C GLN A 91 3.27 4.10 8.78
N SER A 92 4.58 4.37 8.72
CA SER A 92 5.15 5.35 7.81
C SER A 92 6.65 5.18 7.62
N LEU A 93 7.03 4.75 6.43
CA LEU A 93 8.27 5.13 5.76
C LEU A 93 8.18 5.04 4.22
N ASP A 94 7.06 4.58 3.67
CA ASP A 94 6.60 5.02 2.36
C ASP A 94 5.55 6.13 2.57
N GLU A 95 5.98 7.27 3.13
CA GLU A 95 5.11 8.45 3.20
C GLU A 95 5.10 9.17 1.85
N HIS A 96 3.99 9.85 1.56
CA HIS A 96 3.67 10.69 0.39
C HIS A 96 2.75 10.10 -0.69
N VAL A 97 1.87 9.16 -0.38
CA VAL A 97 0.88 8.70 -1.36
C VAL A 97 -0.54 9.00 -0.88
N PRO A 98 -1.39 9.68 -1.69
CA PRO A 98 -2.74 10.08 -1.29
C PRO A 98 -3.58 8.89 -0.93
N VAL A 99 -4.38 9.07 0.12
CA VAL A 99 -5.50 8.18 0.43
C VAL A 99 -6.67 8.50 -0.51
N LEU A 100 -6.51 8.23 -1.80
CA LEU A 100 -7.68 8.23 -2.68
C LEU A 100 -8.48 6.96 -2.40
N PHE A 101 -9.76 7.15 -2.07
CA PHE A 101 -10.67 6.08 -1.71
C PHE A 101 -11.17 5.29 -2.91
N GLY A 102 -11.23 3.98 -2.70
CA GLY A 102 -11.73 3.00 -3.67
C GLY A 102 -13.19 2.66 -3.53
N LEU A 103 -13.98 3.53 -2.90
CA LEU A 103 -15.43 3.44 -2.85
C LEU A 103 -15.98 4.76 -3.37
N ARG A 104 -16.96 4.72 -4.27
CA ARG A 104 -17.62 5.95 -4.71
C ARG A 104 -18.45 6.48 -3.55
N PRO A 105 -18.25 7.73 -3.10
CA PRO A 105 -19.19 8.32 -2.16
C PRO A 105 -20.57 8.37 -2.84
N PRO A 106 -21.65 8.00 -2.14
CA PRO A 106 -22.98 8.29 -2.64
C PRO A 106 -23.14 9.81 -2.80
N SER A 107 -23.98 10.26 -3.76
CA SER A 107 -24.42 11.66 -3.82
C SER A 107 -25.20 11.95 -2.53
N GLY A 108 -24.60 12.74 -1.63
CA GLY A 108 -24.89 12.66 -0.19
C GLY A 108 -25.97 13.63 0.32
N THR A 109 -26.62 13.21 1.41
CA THR A 109 -27.61 13.94 2.21
C THR A 109 -27.02 14.67 3.42
N PHE A 110 -25.73 14.45 3.72
CA PHE A 110 -25.02 15.00 4.88
C PHE A 110 -23.92 16.01 4.46
N ASP A 111 -24.17 16.78 3.40
CA ASP A 111 -23.16 17.70 2.84
C ASP A 111 -22.68 18.72 3.88
N ASP A 112 -23.59 19.26 4.69
CA ASP A 112 -23.26 20.21 5.76
C ASP A 112 -22.36 19.56 6.83
N GLU A 113 -22.67 18.33 7.25
CA GLU A 113 -21.84 17.60 8.22
C GLU A 113 -20.48 17.20 7.64
N VAL A 114 -20.39 16.87 6.36
CA VAL A 114 -19.10 16.63 5.70
C VAL A 114 -18.27 17.92 5.70
N ILE A 115 -18.86 19.06 5.38
CA ILE A 115 -18.20 20.37 5.42
C ILE A 115 -17.71 20.68 6.84
N ASP A 116 -18.56 20.47 7.85
CA ASP A 116 -18.22 20.69 9.26
C ASP A 116 -17.09 19.78 9.74
N PHE A 117 -17.08 18.52 9.31
CA PHE A 117 -16.00 17.57 9.62
C PHE A 117 -14.68 18.04 8.99
N LEU A 118 -14.69 18.44 7.72
CA LEU A 118 -13.52 18.94 7.02
C LEU A 118 -12.99 20.24 7.65
N ASP A 119 -13.87 21.13 8.09
CA ASP A 119 -13.49 22.35 8.81
C ASP A 119 -12.81 22.02 10.15
N ALA A 120 -13.31 21.03 10.90
CA ALA A 120 -12.66 20.56 12.11
C ALA A 120 -11.28 19.95 11.82
N VAL A 121 -11.13 19.19 10.73
CA VAL A 121 -9.84 18.64 10.26
C VAL A 121 -8.83 19.73 9.94
N ARG A 122 -9.25 20.77 9.20
CA ARG A 122 -8.38 21.91 8.84
C ARG A 122 -7.85 22.67 10.06
N HIS A 123 -8.58 22.64 11.17
CA HIS A 123 -8.20 23.31 12.42
C HIS A 123 -7.59 22.36 13.47
N PHE A 124 -7.37 21.08 13.13
CA PHE A 124 -6.96 20.03 14.09
C PHE A 124 -7.88 19.96 15.33
N ASP A 125 -9.15 20.30 15.17
CA ASP A 125 -10.12 20.30 16.26
C ASP A 125 -10.66 18.87 16.48
N TYR A 126 -9.87 18.09 17.21
CA TYR A 126 -10.19 16.71 17.56
C TYR A 126 -11.54 16.60 18.26
N ASN A 127 -11.85 17.52 19.18
CA ASN A 127 -13.09 17.45 19.94
C ASN A 127 -14.32 17.71 19.07
N ARG A 128 -14.27 18.72 18.19
CA ARG A 128 -15.38 19.01 17.26
C ARG A 128 -15.61 17.86 16.29
N ALA A 129 -14.53 17.34 15.67
CA ALA A 129 -14.63 16.19 14.78
C ALA A 129 -15.21 14.96 15.50
N GLN A 130 -14.76 14.69 16.73
CA GLN A 130 -15.26 13.58 17.53
C GLN A 130 -16.72 13.75 17.98
N HIS A 131 -17.12 14.95 18.37
CA HIS A 131 -18.50 15.25 18.73
C HIS A 131 -19.43 15.11 17.53
N LEU A 132 -19.02 15.57 16.36
CA LEU A 132 -19.81 15.43 15.13
C LEU A 132 -20.05 13.95 14.79
N ILE A 133 -19.01 13.12 14.77
CA ILE A 133 -19.16 11.67 14.54
C ILE A 133 -20.08 11.05 15.61
N SER A 134 -19.89 11.41 16.88
CA SER A 134 -20.69 10.85 17.98
C SER A 134 -22.16 11.26 17.91
N TYR A 135 -22.42 12.52 17.54
CA TYR A 135 -23.75 13.04 17.31
C TYR A 135 -24.43 12.30 16.17
N MET A 136 -23.76 12.17 15.02
CA MET A 136 -24.30 11.47 13.87
C MET A 136 -24.59 9.99 14.17
N LEU A 137 -23.71 9.31 14.90
CA LEU A 137 -23.94 7.93 15.37
C LEU A 137 -25.10 7.80 16.38
N SER A 138 -25.54 8.90 17.01
CA SER A 138 -26.67 8.87 17.95
C SER A 138 -28.03 8.96 17.26
N ILE A 139 -28.06 9.50 16.04
CA ILE A 139 -29.30 9.74 15.27
C ILE A 139 -29.36 8.97 13.94
N GLN A 140 -28.24 8.45 13.44
CA GLN A 140 -28.13 7.66 12.22
C GLN A 140 -27.62 6.25 12.50
N ALA A 141 -27.93 5.32 11.60
CA ALA A 141 -27.30 4.01 11.61
C ALA A 141 -25.80 4.12 11.32
N VAL A 142 -25.01 3.20 11.86
CA VAL A 142 -23.53 3.16 11.65
C VAL A 142 -23.21 3.10 10.16
N GLU A 143 -23.97 2.32 9.41
CA GLU A 143 -23.86 2.16 7.96
C GLU A 143 -24.03 3.52 7.24
N GLU A 144 -25.03 4.31 7.63
CA GLU A 144 -25.28 5.65 7.07
C GLU A 144 -24.15 6.63 7.39
N VAL A 145 -23.60 6.58 8.62
CA VAL A 145 -22.46 7.42 9.00
C VAL A 145 -21.21 7.04 8.21
N CYS A 146 -20.94 5.74 8.02
CA CYS A 146 -19.83 5.28 7.18
C CYS A 146 -19.98 5.76 5.74
N LEU A 147 -21.17 5.64 5.15
CA LEU A 147 -21.42 5.90 3.73
C LEU A 147 -21.57 7.37 3.38
N ASN A 148 -22.26 8.15 4.20
CA ASN A 148 -22.66 9.51 3.87
C ASN A 148 -21.87 10.59 4.61
N LEU A 149 -21.11 10.23 5.66
CA LEU A 149 -20.21 11.17 6.35
C LEU A 149 -18.74 10.77 6.17
N LEU A 150 -18.34 9.59 6.65
CA LEU A 150 -16.93 9.22 6.71
C LEU A 150 -16.36 9.00 5.31
N LEU A 151 -17.04 8.24 4.46
CA LEU A 151 -16.54 7.95 3.12
C LEU A 151 -16.41 9.23 2.24
N PRO A 152 -17.40 10.14 2.18
CA PRO A 152 -17.27 11.40 1.44
C PRO A 152 -16.20 12.31 2.04
N ALA A 153 -16.10 12.40 3.37
CA ALA A 153 -15.06 13.18 4.03
C ALA A 153 -13.66 12.71 3.63
N ILE A 154 -13.38 11.40 3.66
CA ILE A 154 -12.04 10.92 3.31
C ILE A 154 -11.77 11.03 1.81
N HIS A 155 -12.79 10.83 0.97
CA HIS A 155 -12.67 11.11 -0.46
C HIS A 155 -12.28 12.57 -0.72
N GLN A 156 -12.96 13.53 -0.06
CA GLN A 156 -12.67 14.95 -0.21
C GLN A 156 -11.29 15.33 0.34
N ILE A 157 -10.86 14.72 1.46
CA ILE A 157 -9.49 14.89 1.98
C ILE A 157 -8.46 14.44 0.96
N GLY A 158 -8.66 13.29 0.32
CA GLY A 158 -7.79 12.79 -0.73
C GLY A 158 -7.70 13.76 -1.92
N VAL A 159 -8.84 14.25 -2.39
CA VAL A 159 -8.90 15.23 -3.50
C VAL A 159 -8.21 16.56 -3.15
N GLU A 160 -8.45 17.11 -1.96
CA GLU A 160 -7.84 18.39 -1.56
C GLU A 160 -6.35 18.25 -1.28
N TRP A 161 -5.90 17.10 -0.78
CA TRP A 161 -4.47 16.81 -0.63
C TRP A 161 -3.78 16.73 -1.99
N GLU A 162 -4.38 16.05 -2.98
CA GLU A 162 -3.81 15.95 -4.33
C GLU A 162 -3.74 17.30 -5.02
N ALA A 163 -4.71 18.17 -4.75
CA ALA A 163 -4.72 19.54 -5.24
C ALA A 163 -3.77 20.48 -4.46
N GLY A 164 -3.09 20.00 -3.41
CA GLY A 164 -2.21 20.80 -2.56
C GLY A 164 -2.95 21.77 -1.61
N ASN A 165 -4.27 21.64 -1.49
CA ASN A 165 -5.11 22.47 -0.63
C ASN A 165 -5.16 21.96 0.83
N LEU A 166 -4.78 20.70 1.04
CA LEU A 166 -4.77 20.02 2.34
C LEU A 166 -3.38 19.45 2.62
N SER A 167 -2.86 19.67 3.83
CA SER A 167 -1.54 19.15 4.23
C SER A 167 -1.58 17.64 4.53
N LEU A 168 -0.43 16.97 4.43
CA LEU A 168 -0.28 15.58 4.85
C LEU A 168 -0.64 15.38 6.33
N GLN A 169 -0.29 16.34 7.20
CA GLN A 169 -0.56 16.25 8.64
C GLN A 169 -2.07 16.21 8.92
N MET A 170 -2.85 16.96 8.17
CA MET A 170 -4.31 16.97 8.29
C MET A 170 -4.94 15.68 7.76
N GLU A 171 -4.41 15.09 6.68
CA GLU A 171 -4.82 13.77 6.22
C GLU A 171 -4.59 12.72 7.31
N HIS A 172 -3.37 12.65 7.85
CA HIS A 172 -3.03 11.72 8.92
C HIS A 172 -3.90 11.93 10.16
N PHE A 173 -4.15 13.19 10.53
CA PHE A 173 -5.06 13.52 11.62
C PHE A 173 -6.47 12.95 11.40
N ALA A 174 -7.06 13.18 10.23
CA ALA A 174 -8.39 12.70 9.91
C ALA A 174 -8.45 11.17 9.82
N SER A 175 -7.51 10.54 9.10
CA SER A 175 -7.48 9.09 8.92
C SER A 175 -7.29 8.35 10.25
N ASN A 176 -6.44 8.84 11.15
CA ASN A 176 -6.27 8.26 12.48
C ASN A 176 -7.52 8.41 13.35
N LEU A 177 -8.15 9.59 13.35
CA LEU A 177 -9.39 9.83 14.08
C LEU A 177 -10.51 8.88 13.63
N ILE A 178 -10.68 8.71 12.32
CA ILE A 178 -11.68 7.82 11.75
C ILE A 178 -11.34 6.35 12.08
N ARG A 179 -10.08 5.96 11.96
CA ARG A 179 -9.60 4.60 12.31
C ARG A 179 -9.91 4.26 13.77
N GLU A 180 -9.59 5.14 14.70
CA GLU A 180 -9.89 4.98 16.13
C GLU A 180 -11.37 4.69 16.35
N ARG A 181 -12.25 5.43 15.68
CA ARG A 181 -13.71 5.24 15.79
C ARG A 181 -14.18 3.93 15.20
N LEU A 182 -13.73 3.58 13.99
CA LEU A 182 -14.10 2.32 13.35
C LEU A 182 -13.67 1.12 14.18
N GLN A 183 -12.43 1.13 14.70
CA GLN A 183 -11.91 0.06 15.55
C GLN A 183 -12.65 -0.05 16.87
N ALA A 184 -12.98 1.08 17.53
CA ALA A 184 -13.78 1.07 18.75
C ALA A 184 -15.16 0.43 18.51
N MET A 185 -15.83 0.78 17.41
CA MET A 185 -17.12 0.19 17.04
C MET A 185 -17.01 -1.30 16.67
N LEU A 186 -15.95 -1.70 15.99
CA LEU A 186 -15.71 -3.10 15.61
C LEU A 186 -15.46 -3.97 16.85
N ASN A 187 -14.66 -3.49 17.80
CA ASN A 187 -14.38 -4.17 19.06
C ASN A 187 -15.60 -4.24 19.98
N GLY A 188 -16.47 -3.23 19.94
CA GLY A 188 -17.73 -3.18 20.69
C GLY A 188 -18.89 -3.93 20.03
N ALA A 189 -18.70 -4.52 18.84
CA ALA A 189 -19.78 -5.20 18.13
C ALA A 189 -20.24 -6.48 18.87
N PRO A 190 -21.56 -6.77 18.91
CA PRO A 190 -22.09 -7.96 19.60
C PRO A 190 -21.51 -9.24 18.99
N PRO A 191 -21.40 -10.37 19.71
CA PRO A 191 -20.90 -11.63 19.16
C PRO A 191 -21.62 -12.04 17.84
N PRO A 192 -20.94 -12.74 16.92
CA PRO A 192 -21.55 -13.16 15.67
C PRO A 192 -22.75 -14.09 15.93
N THR A 193 -23.83 -13.89 15.19
CA THR A 193 -25.08 -14.65 15.28
C THR A 193 -25.27 -15.61 14.10
N ARG A 194 -24.41 -15.51 13.07
CA ARG A 194 -24.41 -16.33 11.86
C ARG A 194 -23.16 -17.21 11.83
N SER A 195 -23.28 -18.39 11.24
CA SER A 195 -22.14 -19.28 11.01
C SER A 195 -21.36 -18.84 9.79
N GLY A 196 -20.07 -18.61 9.94
CA GLY A 196 -19.19 -18.26 8.84
C GLY A 196 -18.18 -17.20 9.22
N ARG A 197 -16.97 -17.34 8.68
CA ARG A 197 -15.83 -16.49 9.01
C ARG A 197 -15.30 -15.80 7.77
N LEU A 198 -15.30 -14.48 7.81
CA LEU A 198 -14.63 -13.63 6.85
C LEU A 198 -13.26 -13.23 7.40
N VAL A 199 -12.24 -13.30 6.56
CA VAL A 199 -10.95 -12.63 6.79
C VAL A 199 -10.85 -11.43 5.86
N VAL A 200 -10.50 -10.27 6.39
CA VAL A 200 -10.30 -9.04 5.62
C VAL A 200 -8.89 -8.52 5.84
N ALA A 201 -8.19 -8.18 4.75
CA ALA A 201 -6.83 -7.65 4.75
C ALA A 201 -6.66 -6.59 3.67
N CYS A 202 -5.69 -5.69 3.81
CA CYS A 202 -5.17 -4.94 2.67
C CYS A 202 -3.97 -5.67 2.05
N ALA A 203 -3.84 -5.56 0.72
CA ALA A 203 -2.75 -6.18 -0.01
C ALA A 203 -1.36 -5.79 0.50
N PRO A 204 -0.32 -6.59 0.21
CA PRO A 204 1.04 -6.18 0.49
C PRO A 204 1.32 -4.81 -0.13
N LEU A 205 2.02 -3.95 0.60
CA LEU A 205 2.32 -2.57 0.24
C LEU A 205 1.09 -1.65 0.15
N ASP A 206 -0.08 -2.10 0.62
CA ASP A 206 -1.28 -1.28 0.68
C ASP A 206 -1.62 -0.87 2.11
N TRP A 207 -1.52 0.44 2.35
CA TRP A 207 -1.76 1.09 3.64
C TRP A 207 -3.16 1.70 3.75
N HIS A 208 -4.00 1.57 2.72
CA HIS A 208 -5.33 2.19 2.63
C HIS A 208 -6.38 1.32 3.31
N GLU A 209 -6.55 1.50 4.62
CA GLU A 209 -7.23 0.52 5.47
C GLU A 209 -8.69 0.86 5.81
N LEU A 210 -9.09 2.13 5.73
CA LEU A 210 -10.39 2.56 6.27
C LEU A 210 -11.59 1.92 5.54
N ALA A 211 -11.53 1.73 4.22
CA ALA A 211 -12.57 1.04 3.48
C ALA A 211 -12.73 -0.43 3.89
N ALA A 212 -11.60 -1.12 4.11
CA ALA A 212 -11.57 -2.50 4.59
C ALA A 212 -12.10 -2.61 6.03
N LEU A 213 -11.78 -1.64 6.89
CA LEU A 213 -12.33 -1.51 8.24
C LEU A 213 -13.84 -1.25 8.23
N MET A 214 -14.34 -0.35 7.38
CA MET A 214 -15.76 -0.09 7.25
C MET A 214 -16.52 -1.33 6.76
N LEU A 215 -15.99 -2.05 5.77
CA LEU A 215 -16.55 -3.32 5.30
C LEU A 215 -16.62 -4.34 6.44
N SER A 216 -15.52 -4.47 7.18
CA SER A 216 -15.42 -5.37 8.33
C SER A 216 -16.47 -5.03 9.40
N LEU A 217 -16.63 -3.74 9.73
CA LEU A 217 -17.63 -3.27 10.68
C LEU A 217 -19.06 -3.59 10.22
N ILE A 218 -19.40 -3.30 8.96
CA ILE A 218 -20.74 -3.55 8.41
C ILE A 218 -21.06 -5.04 8.42
N VAL A 219 -20.14 -5.89 7.94
CA VAL A 219 -20.35 -7.35 7.90
C VAL A 219 -20.44 -7.92 9.33
N ARG A 220 -19.61 -7.43 10.26
CA ARG A 220 -19.65 -7.82 11.68
C ARG A 220 -20.98 -7.48 12.34
N ARG A 221 -21.53 -6.30 12.03
CA ARG A 221 -22.83 -5.82 12.54
C ARG A 221 -24.01 -6.60 11.95
N ARG A 222 -23.87 -7.16 10.74
CA ARG A 222 -24.84 -8.10 10.14
C ARG A 222 -24.77 -9.51 10.73
N GLY A 223 -23.92 -9.73 11.73
CA GLY A 223 -23.89 -10.95 12.55
C GLY A 223 -22.88 -11.99 12.10
N TRP A 224 -22.02 -11.70 11.12
CA TRP A 224 -20.95 -12.60 10.71
C TRP A 224 -19.71 -12.45 11.57
N GLU A 225 -18.89 -13.51 11.66
CA GLU A 225 -17.56 -13.41 12.25
C GLU A 225 -16.61 -12.76 11.23
N VAL A 226 -15.87 -11.75 11.69
CA VAL A 226 -14.88 -11.04 10.86
C VAL A 226 -13.56 -10.99 11.60
N ILE A 227 -12.51 -11.47 10.95
CA ILE A 227 -11.12 -11.32 11.38
C ILE A 227 -10.46 -10.30 10.48
N TYR A 228 -10.15 -9.13 11.04
CA TYR A 228 -9.48 -8.06 10.34
C TYR A 228 -7.96 -8.15 10.58
N LEU A 229 -7.18 -8.40 9.53
CA LEU A 229 -5.72 -8.57 9.61
C LEU A 229 -4.95 -7.25 9.52
N GLY A 230 -5.62 -6.16 9.17
CA GLY A 230 -4.98 -4.86 9.02
C GLY A 230 -4.49 -4.58 7.60
N GLN A 231 -3.66 -3.55 7.55
CA GLN A 231 -3.03 -3.04 6.35
C GLN A 231 -1.68 -3.74 6.05
N ASN A 232 -1.22 -3.69 4.79
CA ASN A 232 0.07 -4.23 4.35
C ASN A 232 0.30 -5.69 4.78
N VAL A 233 -0.66 -6.57 4.52
CA VAL A 233 -0.57 -7.99 4.92
C VAL A 233 0.28 -8.74 3.91
N GLY A 234 1.51 -9.09 4.32
CA GLY A 234 2.44 -9.89 3.52
C GLY A 234 2.00 -11.35 3.34
N LEU A 235 2.61 -12.04 2.39
CA LEU A 235 2.27 -13.43 2.02
C LEU A 235 2.91 -14.47 2.94
N LYS A 236 4.04 -14.12 3.56
CA LYS A 236 4.78 -15.03 4.43
C LYS A 236 3.96 -15.40 5.66
N GLY A 237 3.69 -16.70 5.84
CA GLY A 237 2.87 -17.23 6.94
C GLY A 237 1.36 -17.01 6.77
N LEU A 238 0.92 -16.51 5.60
CA LEU A 238 -0.50 -16.37 5.30
C LEU A 238 -1.17 -17.74 5.20
N ASP A 239 -0.48 -18.75 4.66
CA ASP A 239 -0.90 -20.14 4.60
C ASP A 239 -1.16 -20.72 5.99
N GLU A 240 -0.23 -20.57 6.94
CA GLU A 240 -0.38 -21.03 8.32
C GLU A 240 -1.55 -20.31 9.02
N THR A 241 -1.68 -19.00 8.78
CA THR A 241 -2.77 -18.18 9.30
C THR A 241 -4.13 -18.67 8.79
N LEU A 242 -4.25 -18.90 7.48
CA LEU A 242 -5.50 -19.37 6.86
C LEU A 242 -5.84 -20.79 7.28
N HIS A 243 -4.85 -21.68 7.43
CA HIS A 243 -5.07 -23.02 7.99
C HIS A 243 -5.59 -22.96 9.43
N SER A 244 -5.06 -22.06 10.26
CA SER A 244 -5.54 -21.90 11.64
C SER A 244 -6.94 -21.27 11.70
N LEU A 245 -7.24 -20.35 10.79
CA LEU A 245 -8.51 -19.62 10.80
C LEU A 245 -9.64 -20.39 10.11
N GLN A 246 -9.36 -21.26 9.14
CA GLN A 246 -10.39 -21.96 8.34
C GLN A 246 -11.52 -21.01 7.88
N PRO A 247 -11.19 -19.91 7.17
CA PRO A 247 -12.20 -18.95 6.76
C PRO A 247 -13.10 -19.50 5.65
N GLN A 248 -14.32 -18.99 5.56
CA GLN A 248 -15.20 -19.25 4.41
C GLN A 248 -14.98 -18.25 3.28
N ALA A 249 -14.47 -17.06 3.61
CA ALA A 249 -14.09 -16.09 2.60
C ALA A 249 -12.87 -15.27 3.06
N LEU A 250 -12.06 -14.89 2.07
CA LEU A 250 -10.95 -13.96 2.21
C LEU A 250 -11.18 -12.77 1.27
N THR A 251 -11.13 -11.56 1.82
CA THR A 251 -11.26 -10.32 1.07
C THR A 251 -9.96 -9.52 1.17
N PHE A 252 -9.40 -9.16 0.02
CA PHE A 252 -8.28 -8.22 -0.07
C PHE A 252 -8.74 -6.85 -0.61
N SER A 253 -8.44 -5.79 0.12
CA SER A 253 -8.55 -4.41 -0.38
C SER A 253 -7.25 -4.01 -1.09
N VAL A 254 -7.37 -3.45 -2.30
CA VAL A 254 -6.26 -3.02 -3.16
C VAL A 254 -6.51 -1.63 -3.74
N SER A 255 -5.72 -0.67 -3.32
CA SER A 255 -5.83 0.74 -3.68
C SER A 255 -4.71 1.19 -4.61
N ARG A 256 -3.65 0.39 -4.76
CA ARG A 256 -2.45 0.71 -5.53
C ARG A 256 -1.99 -0.48 -6.38
N LEU A 257 -1.31 -0.20 -7.49
CA LEU A 257 -0.74 -1.21 -8.39
C LEU A 257 0.18 -2.25 -7.70
N PRO A 258 1.09 -1.88 -6.76
CA PRO A 258 2.00 -2.85 -6.16
C PRO A 258 1.30 -3.98 -5.41
N GLY A 259 0.12 -3.71 -4.82
CA GLY A 259 -0.66 -4.72 -4.11
C GLY A 259 -1.37 -5.69 -5.06
N LEU A 260 -1.68 -5.27 -6.27
CA LEU A 260 -2.39 -6.06 -7.29
C LEU A 260 -1.63 -7.34 -7.65
N ARG A 261 -0.30 -7.23 -7.80
CA ARG A 261 0.57 -8.33 -8.27
C ARG A 261 0.49 -9.58 -7.39
N HIS A 262 0.10 -9.41 -6.14
CA HIS A 262 0.06 -10.46 -5.13
C HIS A 262 -1.27 -11.21 -5.11
N LEU A 263 -2.35 -10.68 -5.70
CA LEU A 263 -3.66 -11.32 -5.64
C LEU A 263 -3.69 -12.74 -6.23
N PRO A 264 -3.01 -13.05 -7.34
CA PRO A 264 -2.94 -14.43 -7.83
C PRO A 264 -2.30 -15.41 -6.85
N GLU A 265 -1.21 -14.99 -6.21
CA GLU A 265 -0.53 -15.81 -5.22
C GLU A 265 -1.38 -15.98 -3.95
N VAL A 266 -2.05 -14.92 -3.49
CA VAL A 266 -3.01 -14.98 -2.37
C VAL A 266 -4.14 -15.97 -2.67
N ALA A 267 -4.71 -15.95 -3.87
CA ALA A 267 -5.76 -16.88 -4.25
C ALA A 267 -5.28 -18.35 -4.23
N ASN A 268 -4.07 -18.61 -4.74
CA ASN A 268 -3.47 -19.94 -4.69
C ASN A 268 -3.18 -20.41 -3.26
N ILE A 269 -2.66 -19.52 -2.40
CA ILE A 269 -2.43 -19.80 -0.98
C ILE A 269 -3.75 -20.13 -0.27
N LEU A 270 -4.81 -19.37 -0.53
CA LEU A 270 -6.14 -19.62 0.04
C LEU A 270 -6.71 -20.96 -0.43
N GLU A 271 -6.64 -21.25 -1.72
CA GLU A 271 -7.13 -22.51 -2.29
C GLU A 271 -6.40 -23.70 -1.65
N ALA A 272 -5.07 -23.65 -1.56
CA ALA A 272 -4.28 -24.69 -0.91
C ALA A 272 -4.61 -24.83 0.58
N ALA A 273 -4.73 -23.72 1.32
CA ALA A 273 -4.94 -23.73 2.76
C ALA A 273 -6.36 -24.12 3.20
N THR A 274 -7.33 -24.03 2.30
CA THR A 274 -8.75 -24.31 2.58
C THR A 274 -9.30 -25.44 1.72
N GLU A 275 -8.43 -26.16 1.00
CA GLU A 275 -8.81 -27.21 0.07
C GLU A 275 -9.89 -26.75 -0.94
N GLY A 276 -9.80 -25.50 -1.38
CA GLY A 276 -10.74 -24.85 -2.30
C GLY A 276 -12.12 -24.53 -1.72
N GLN A 277 -12.33 -24.66 -0.40
CA GLN A 277 -13.63 -24.41 0.24
C GLN A 277 -13.90 -22.92 0.46
N ALA A 278 -12.86 -22.10 0.60
CA ALA A 278 -13.02 -20.67 0.84
C ALA A 278 -13.14 -19.86 -0.45
N ALA A 279 -13.98 -18.83 -0.42
CA ALA A 279 -14.12 -17.88 -1.51
C ALA A 279 -13.07 -16.76 -1.42
N PHE A 280 -12.39 -16.46 -2.53
CA PHE A 280 -11.56 -15.28 -2.64
C PHE A 280 -12.34 -14.10 -3.26
N SER A 281 -12.17 -12.91 -2.68
CA SER A 281 -12.77 -11.68 -3.18
C SER A 281 -11.80 -10.51 -3.05
N PHE A 282 -11.99 -9.49 -3.88
CA PHE A 282 -11.15 -8.32 -3.88
C PHE A 282 -11.95 -7.05 -4.19
N ALA A 283 -11.43 -5.92 -3.72
CA ALA A 283 -12.00 -4.60 -3.91
C ALA A 283 -10.90 -3.54 -3.90
N GLY A 284 -11.29 -2.27 -4.00
CA GLY A 284 -10.41 -1.14 -3.78
C GLY A 284 -10.20 -0.30 -5.03
N ARG A 285 -9.49 0.82 -4.87
CA ARG A 285 -9.53 1.93 -5.83
C ARG A 285 -8.97 1.54 -7.18
N ILE A 286 -7.96 0.68 -7.21
CA ILE A 286 -7.26 0.39 -8.45
C ILE A 286 -8.20 -0.18 -9.51
N PHE A 287 -9.25 -0.90 -9.09
CA PHE A 287 -10.27 -1.47 -9.95
C PHE A 287 -11.33 -0.47 -10.45
N GLN A 288 -11.42 0.71 -9.85
CA GLN A 288 -12.22 1.81 -10.40
C GLN A 288 -11.44 2.62 -11.43
N VAL A 289 -10.13 2.75 -11.19
CA VAL A 289 -9.22 3.49 -12.05
C VAL A 289 -8.88 2.68 -13.31
N LEU A 290 -8.74 1.36 -13.15
CA LEU A 290 -8.46 0.40 -14.23
C LEU A 290 -9.51 -0.74 -14.17
N PRO A 291 -10.75 -0.52 -14.63
CA PRO A 291 -11.83 -1.51 -14.58
C PRO A 291 -11.52 -2.81 -15.32
N GLU A 292 -10.65 -2.78 -16.33
CA GLU A 292 -10.21 -3.94 -17.11
C GLU A 292 -9.56 -5.01 -16.22
N LEU A 293 -8.98 -4.60 -15.08
CA LEU A 293 -8.35 -5.51 -14.13
C LEU A 293 -9.36 -6.40 -13.39
N THR A 294 -10.63 -6.01 -13.27
CA THR A 294 -11.62 -6.78 -12.49
C THR A 294 -11.84 -8.18 -13.06
N ASN A 295 -11.73 -8.32 -14.38
CA ASN A 295 -11.93 -9.60 -15.07
C ASN A 295 -10.63 -10.41 -15.20
N LYS A 296 -9.50 -9.85 -14.77
CA LYS A 296 -8.16 -10.47 -14.86
C LYS A 296 -7.67 -11.02 -13.52
N MET A 297 -8.26 -10.59 -12.41
CA MET A 297 -7.90 -11.08 -11.08
C MET A 297 -8.67 -12.37 -10.74
N PRO A 298 -8.04 -13.31 -10.02
CA PRO A 298 -8.77 -14.44 -9.48
C PRO A 298 -9.74 -13.98 -8.38
N GLY A 299 -10.89 -14.62 -8.30
CA GLY A 299 -11.88 -14.36 -7.27
C GLY A 299 -13.01 -13.44 -7.71
N THR A 300 -13.75 -12.91 -6.73
CA THR A 300 -14.94 -12.08 -6.96
C THR A 300 -14.63 -10.62 -6.68
N TYR A 301 -14.77 -9.75 -7.70
CA TYR A 301 -14.75 -8.30 -7.50
C TYR A 301 -16.00 -7.86 -6.71
N LEU A 302 -15.79 -7.10 -5.63
CA LEU A 302 -16.87 -6.66 -4.73
C LEU A 302 -17.59 -5.38 -5.19
N GLY A 303 -17.17 -4.78 -6.29
CA GLY A 303 -17.73 -3.51 -6.76
C GLY A 303 -17.10 -2.28 -6.11
N SER A 304 -17.73 -1.13 -6.35
CA SER A 304 -17.28 0.20 -5.90
C SER A 304 -18.16 0.81 -4.81
N ASP A 305 -19.23 0.11 -4.42
CA ASP A 305 -20.14 0.50 -3.35
C ASP A 305 -19.97 -0.42 -2.14
N LEU A 306 -19.95 0.16 -0.95
CA LEU A 306 -19.63 -0.56 0.27
C LEU A 306 -20.77 -1.48 0.73
N LEU A 307 -22.03 -1.08 0.51
CA LEU A 307 -23.18 -1.93 0.85
C LEU A 307 -23.32 -3.10 -0.12
N GLU A 308 -23.03 -2.87 -1.41
CA GLU A 308 -22.92 -3.90 -2.42
C GLU A 308 -21.80 -4.88 -2.10
N ALA A 309 -20.61 -4.38 -1.76
CA ALA A 309 -19.49 -5.21 -1.33
C ALA A 309 -19.89 -6.10 -0.15
N ALA A 310 -20.52 -5.52 0.89
CA ALA A 310 -21.01 -6.29 2.02
C ALA A 310 -22.02 -7.36 1.60
N ARG A 311 -22.98 -7.04 0.72
CA ARG A 311 -23.99 -7.99 0.23
C ARG A 311 -23.37 -9.14 -0.56
N ILE A 312 -22.38 -8.86 -1.41
CA ILE A 312 -21.66 -9.88 -2.18
C ILE A 312 -20.90 -10.80 -1.23
N VAL A 313 -20.17 -10.25 -0.25
CA VAL A 313 -19.45 -11.03 0.77
C VAL A 313 -20.39 -11.93 1.57
N GLU A 314 -21.55 -11.42 2.00
CA GLU A 314 -22.55 -12.27 2.68
C GLU A 314 -23.05 -13.41 1.79
N GLY A 315 -23.21 -13.16 0.49
CA GLY A 315 -23.53 -14.18 -0.49
C GLY A 315 -22.44 -15.24 -0.64
N LEU A 316 -21.16 -14.86 -0.50
CA LEU A 316 -20.03 -15.78 -0.49
C LEU A 316 -20.00 -16.62 0.79
N LEU A 317 -20.18 -16.00 1.96
CA LEU A 317 -20.22 -16.69 3.25
C LEU A 317 -21.42 -17.64 3.38
N ALA A 318 -22.56 -17.30 2.76
CA ALA A 318 -23.76 -18.13 2.81
C ALA A 318 -23.70 -19.37 1.90
N ARG A 319 -22.78 -19.42 0.93
CA ARG A 319 -22.64 -20.56 0.01
C ARG A 319 -21.64 -21.56 0.59
N GLN A 320 -22.06 -22.81 0.78
CA GLN A 320 -21.12 -23.94 0.79
C GLN A 320 -20.67 -24.16 -0.66
N ARG A 321 -19.54 -23.58 -1.06
CA ARG A 321 -19.07 -23.69 -2.44
C ARG A 321 -18.27 -25.00 -2.62
N ASN A 322 -18.82 -25.91 -3.42
CA ASN A 322 -18.07 -26.84 -4.25
C ASN A 322 -18.03 -26.23 -5.67
N ALA A 323 -17.10 -25.33 -5.98
CA ALA A 323 -16.95 -24.84 -7.36
C ALA A 323 -15.53 -24.36 -7.62
N ALA A 324 -14.96 -24.91 -8.70
CA ALA A 324 -13.59 -24.81 -9.18
C ALA A 324 -12.98 -23.40 -9.09
N ALA A 325 -11.69 -23.38 -8.76
CA ALA A 325 -10.85 -22.21 -8.86
C ALA A 325 -11.00 -21.54 -10.23
N SER A 326 -11.14 -20.22 -10.22
CA SER A 326 -10.81 -19.44 -11.40
C SER A 326 -9.30 -19.52 -11.51
N THR A 327 -8.80 -20.36 -12.42
CA THR A 327 -7.37 -20.44 -12.72
C THR A 327 -6.90 -19.05 -13.13
N ALA A 328 -5.92 -18.49 -12.41
CA ALA A 328 -5.22 -17.31 -12.88
C ALA A 328 -4.72 -17.56 -14.32
N PRO A 329 -4.71 -16.55 -15.20
CA PRO A 329 -4.20 -16.73 -16.55
C PRO A 329 -2.78 -17.30 -16.52
N GLU A 330 -2.55 -18.43 -17.20
CA GLU A 330 -1.21 -19.01 -17.32
C GLU A 330 -0.34 -18.13 -18.21
N PHE A 331 0.70 -17.51 -17.63
CA PHE A 331 1.69 -16.77 -18.42
C PHE A 331 2.48 -17.72 -19.31
N SER A 332 2.81 -17.29 -20.54
CA SER A 332 3.76 -18.03 -21.39
C SER A 332 5.12 -18.14 -20.71
N SER A 333 5.85 -19.24 -20.96
CA SER A 333 7.17 -19.49 -20.36
C SER A 333 8.15 -18.34 -20.58
N SER A 334 8.14 -17.75 -21.78
CA SER A 334 9.00 -16.63 -22.17
C SER A 334 8.73 -15.35 -21.37
N LYS A 335 7.48 -15.10 -20.95
CA LYS A 335 7.12 -13.90 -20.17
C LYS A 335 7.41 -14.06 -18.69
N ARG A 336 7.31 -15.28 -18.15
CA ARG A 336 7.78 -15.58 -16.79
C ARG A 336 9.27 -15.31 -16.68
N GLU A 337 10.04 -15.80 -17.65
CA GLU A 337 11.48 -15.55 -17.73
C GLU A 337 11.79 -14.04 -17.83
N LEU A 338 11.05 -13.30 -18.66
CA LEU A 338 11.22 -11.85 -18.77
C LEU A 338 10.90 -11.11 -17.46
N LEU A 339 9.82 -11.50 -16.77
CA LEU A 339 9.42 -10.95 -15.48
C LEU A 339 10.46 -11.25 -14.39
N GLU A 340 10.98 -12.47 -14.34
CA GLU A 340 12.05 -12.87 -13.42
C GLU A 340 13.32 -12.05 -13.64
N VAL A 341 13.73 -11.89 -14.90
CA VAL A 341 14.88 -11.05 -15.28
C VAL A 341 14.66 -9.59 -14.87
N PHE A 342 13.47 -9.03 -15.12
CA PHE A 342 13.13 -7.68 -14.70
C PHE A 342 13.21 -7.53 -13.18
N LEU A 343 12.60 -8.43 -12.42
CA LEU A 343 12.60 -8.41 -10.95
C LEU A 343 14.02 -8.52 -10.37
N ALA A 344 14.87 -9.37 -10.97
CA ALA A 344 16.27 -9.52 -10.55
C ALA A 344 17.11 -8.23 -10.76
N HIS A 345 16.72 -7.37 -11.69
CA HIS A 345 17.44 -6.13 -12.01
C HIS A 345 16.72 -4.86 -11.51
N ARG A 346 15.54 -5.00 -10.89
CA ARG A 346 14.67 -3.90 -10.44
C ARG A 346 15.43 -2.84 -9.63
N ALA A 347 16.16 -3.25 -8.60
CA ALA A 347 16.86 -2.31 -7.71
C ALA A 347 17.89 -1.44 -8.44
N ARG A 348 18.60 -2.01 -9.42
CA ARG A 348 19.55 -1.27 -10.25
C ARG A 348 18.84 -0.26 -11.15
N LEU A 349 17.73 -0.69 -11.76
CA LEU A 349 16.93 0.16 -12.64
C LEU A 349 16.28 1.32 -11.84
N GLU A 350 15.78 1.05 -10.63
CA GLU A 350 15.26 2.07 -9.71
C GLU A 350 16.34 3.06 -9.30
N ALA A 351 17.54 2.57 -8.95
CA ALA A 351 18.67 3.43 -8.59
C ALA A 351 19.08 4.34 -9.76
N ALA A 352 19.09 3.83 -10.99
CA ALA A 352 19.43 4.63 -12.16
C ALA A 352 18.35 5.67 -12.49
N ALA A 353 17.06 5.28 -12.43
CA ALA A 353 15.95 6.22 -12.59
C ALA A 353 16.01 7.35 -11.54
N THR A 354 16.29 6.99 -10.28
CA THR A 354 16.46 7.96 -9.18
C THR A 354 17.66 8.89 -9.42
N GLY A 355 18.78 8.36 -9.90
CA GLY A 355 19.98 9.14 -10.22
C GLY A 355 19.72 10.19 -11.31
N LEU A 356 19.05 9.79 -12.40
CA LEU A 356 18.66 10.73 -13.46
C LEU A 356 17.71 11.82 -12.95
N ILE A 357 16.75 11.44 -12.11
CA ILE A 357 15.82 12.39 -11.50
C ILE A 357 16.56 13.49 -10.76
N LEU A 358 17.55 13.12 -9.94
CA LEU A 358 18.39 14.06 -9.19
C LEU A 358 19.16 15.00 -10.13
N GLU A 359 19.65 14.48 -11.25
CA GLU A 359 20.33 15.28 -12.28
C GLU A 359 19.38 16.26 -12.98
N LEU A 360 18.20 15.79 -13.41
CA LEU A 360 17.20 16.59 -14.11
C LEU A 360 16.56 17.67 -13.22
N THR A 361 16.51 17.45 -11.91
CA THR A 361 15.99 18.39 -10.91
C THR A 361 17.07 19.32 -10.31
N GLN A 362 18.30 19.27 -10.83
CA GLN A 362 19.45 20.04 -10.31
C GLN A 362 19.69 19.87 -8.79
N GLY A 363 19.39 18.68 -8.25
CA GLY A 363 19.55 18.38 -6.83
C GLY A 363 18.48 19.00 -5.92
N GLN A 364 17.39 19.55 -6.46
CA GLN A 364 16.19 19.78 -5.66
C GLN A 364 15.52 18.43 -5.40
N GLU A 365 15.77 17.85 -4.23
CA GLU A 365 15.01 16.71 -3.72
C GLU A 365 13.55 17.14 -3.52
N ASP A 366 12.71 16.97 -4.54
CA ASP A 366 11.27 16.96 -4.35
C ASP A 366 10.81 15.50 -4.31
N THR A 367 10.21 15.11 -3.20
CA THR A 367 9.74 13.74 -2.93
C THR A 367 8.82 13.21 -4.05
N GLN A 368 8.10 14.12 -4.71
CA GLN A 368 7.23 13.83 -5.84
C GLN A 368 7.95 13.14 -7.02
N THR A 369 9.24 13.44 -7.21
CA THR A 369 9.97 12.90 -8.37
C THR A 369 10.48 11.47 -8.14
N ALA A 370 10.91 11.12 -6.92
CA ALA A 370 11.29 9.74 -6.61
C ALA A 370 10.09 8.77 -6.74
N GLN A 371 8.89 9.24 -6.38
CA GLN A 371 7.65 8.48 -6.52
C GLN A 371 7.27 8.25 -7.97
N ALA A 372 7.50 9.23 -8.82
CA ALA A 372 7.31 9.08 -10.26
C ALA A 372 8.17 7.93 -10.83
N ALA A 373 9.44 7.82 -10.44
CA ALA A 373 10.27 6.68 -10.87
C ALA A 373 9.71 5.34 -10.39
N GLN A 374 9.31 5.25 -9.13
CA GLN A 374 8.70 4.04 -8.58
C GLN A 374 7.40 3.69 -9.33
N GLU A 375 6.55 4.67 -9.63
CA GLU A 375 5.31 4.47 -10.37
C GLU A 375 5.58 3.88 -11.76
N VAL A 376 6.59 4.39 -12.48
CA VAL A 376 6.99 3.85 -13.79
C VAL A 376 7.37 2.37 -13.69
N MET A 377 8.12 1.99 -12.65
CA MET A 377 8.50 0.60 -12.42
C MET A 377 7.30 -0.30 -12.16
N GLU A 378 6.33 0.18 -11.36
CA GLU A 378 5.12 -0.57 -11.03
C GLU A 378 4.18 -0.72 -12.23
N VAL A 379 4.07 0.30 -13.09
CA VAL A 379 3.32 0.20 -14.35
C VAL A 379 3.93 -0.85 -15.27
N LEU A 380 5.26 -0.85 -15.40
CA LEU A 380 5.97 -1.84 -16.22
C LEU A 380 5.79 -3.25 -15.68
N LEU A 381 5.86 -3.43 -14.36
CA LEU A 381 5.60 -4.72 -13.72
C LEU A 381 4.20 -5.24 -14.03
N VAL A 382 3.18 -4.39 -13.88
CA VAL A 382 1.79 -4.77 -14.15
C VAL A 382 1.59 -5.07 -15.63
N ALA A 383 2.18 -4.27 -16.53
CA ALA A 383 2.11 -4.51 -17.96
C ALA A 383 2.78 -5.85 -18.36
N LEU A 384 3.94 -6.17 -17.78
CA LEU A 384 4.63 -7.45 -17.97
C LEU A 384 3.82 -8.63 -17.41
N GLN A 385 3.13 -8.41 -16.28
CA GLN A 385 2.36 -9.44 -15.63
C GLN A 385 1.08 -9.75 -16.41
N TYR A 386 0.30 -8.78 -16.89
CA TYR A 386 -1.07 -9.06 -17.38
C TYR A 386 -1.26 -9.01 -18.90
N ASP A 387 -0.20 -8.75 -19.66
CA ASP A 387 -0.03 -8.96 -21.10
C ASP A 387 -1.29 -8.74 -21.96
N ASP A 388 -1.76 -7.49 -22.00
CA ASP A 388 -2.98 -7.11 -22.71
C ASP A 388 -2.84 -5.70 -23.29
N ASP A 389 -3.01 -5.59 -24.60
CA ASP A 389 -2.87 -4.34 -25.35
C ASP A 389 -3.89 -3.27 -24.91
N GLY A 390 -5.08 -3.70 -24.48
CA GLY A 390 -6.10 -2.83 -23.90
C GLY A 390 -5.68 -2.30 -22.53
N LEU A 391 -5.10 -3.16 -21.69
CA LEU A 391 -4.55 -2.73 -20.39
C LEU A 391 -3.33 -1.81 -20.56
N ALA A 392 -2.48 -2.04 -21.55
CA ALA A 392 -1.33 -1.19 -21.84
C ALA A 392 -1.75 0.25 -22.15
N THR A 393 -2.80 0.43 -22.96
CA THR A 393 -3.33 1.77 -23.31
C THR A 393 -3.85 2.53 -22.08
N GLU A 394 -4.57 1.85 -21.19
CA GLU A 394 -5.08 2.45 -19.96
C GLU A 394 -3.98 2.73 -18.94
N LEU A 395 -3.00 1.82 -18.81
CA LEU A 395 -1.80 2.01 -17.99
C LEU A 395 -0.97 3.22 -18.47
N THR A 396 -0.84 3.44 -19.79
CA THR A 396 -0.23 4.63 -20.38
C THR A 396 -0.94 5.91 -19.97
N ARG A 397 -2.27 5.94 -20.11
CA ARG A 397 -3.07 7.12 -19.77
C ARG A 397 -2.97 7.44 -18.28
N TRP A 398 -3.09 6.41 -17.45
CA TRP A 398 -3.00 6.54 -16.00
C TRP A 398 -1.61 6.96 -15.54
N SER A 399 -0.55 6.33 -16.06
CA SER A 399 0.83 6.65 -15.68
C SER A 399 1.14 8.10 -16.02
N ARG A 400 0.77 8.59 -17.22
CA ARG A 400 0.98 9.98 -17.61
C ARG A 400 0.23 10.96 -16.71
N ALA A 401 -1.02 10.65 -16.33
CA ALA A 401 -1.80 11.47 -15.41
C ALA A 401 -1.18 11.51 -14.00
N SER A 402 -0.79 10.35 -13.46
CA SER A 402 -0.12 10.22 -12.15
C SER A 402 1.23 10.95 -12.12
N LEU A 403 2.04 10.78 -13.16
CA LEU A 403 3.34 11.48 -13.28
C LEU A 403 3.18 13.00 -13.39
N SER A 404 2.11 13.47 -14.05
CA SER A 404 1.80 14.89 -14.14
C SER A 404 1.32 15.47 -12.80
N SER A 405 0.61 14.69 -11.97
CA SER A 405 0.20 15.14 -10.63
C SER A 405 1.38 15.28 -9.66
N TYR A 406 2.50 14.60 -9.93
CA TYR A 406 3.78 14.82 -9.25
C TYR A 406 4.54 16.05 -9.77
N GLY A 407 3.88 16.94 -10.53
CA GLY A 407 4.48 18.18 -11.04
C GLY A 407 5.48 17.98 -12.19
N LEU A 408 5.58 16.77 -12.75
CA LEU A 408 6.54 16.51 -13.83
C LEU A 408 6.04 16.98 -15.17
N SER A 409 6.90 17.72 -15.88
CA SER A 409 6.65 18.10 -17.26
C SER A 409 6.70 16.88 -18.18
N GLY A 410 5.99 16.93 -19.32
CA GLY A 410 6.07 15.88 -20.34
C GLY A 410 7.51 15.65 -20.85
N ALA A 411 8.36 16.67 -20.85
CA ALA A 411 9.77 16.55 -21.21
C ALA A 411 10.58 15.77 -20.16
N THR A 412 10.30 15.99 -18.88
CA THR A 412 10.93 15.26 -17.76
C THR A 412 10.53 13.79 -17.78
N ILE A 413 9.25 13.51 -18.03
CA ILE A 413 8.73 12.14 -18.17
C ILE A 413 9.41 11.44 -19.36
N ALA A 414 9.48 12.08 -20.53
CA ALA A 414 10.15 11.52 -21.69
C ALA A 414 11.65 11.22 -21.44
N ALA A 415 12.35 12.10 -20.73
CA ALA A 415 13.75 11.91 -20.36
C ALA A 415 13.93 10.71 -19.40
N LEU A 416 13.07 10.60 -18.39
CA LEU A 416 13.05 9.47 -17.45
C LEU A 416 12.90 8.13 -18.15
N VAL A 417 11.91 8.04 -19.02
CA VAL A 417 11.59 6.84 -19.80
C VAL A 417 12.74 6.49 -20.76
N ALA A 418 13.33 7.48 -21.42
CA ALA A 418 14.47 7.27 -22.32
C ALA A 418 15.71 6.75 -21.59
N HIS A 419 16.01 7.30 -20.41
CA HIS A 419 17.14 6.85 -19.59
C HIS A 419 16.92 5.45 -19.04
N PHE A 420 15.72 5.15 -18.54
CA PHE A 420 15.35 3.78 -18.16
C PHE A 420 15.61 2.80 -19.30
N GLY A 421 15.20 3.14 -20.52
CA GLY A 421 15.46 2.31 -21.70
C GLY A 421 16.95 2.13 -22.03
N GLN A 422 17.80 3.12 -21.76
CA GLN A 422 19.25 2.99 -21.90
C GLN A 422 19.83 2.03 -20.85
N GLU A 423 19.41 2.16 -19.61
CA GLU A 423 19.87 1.33 -18.49
C GLU A 423 19.44 -0.14 -18.64
N VAL A 424 18.23 -0.39 -19.14
CA VAL A 424 17.77 -1.73 -19.51
C VAL A 424 18.68 -2.34 -20.57
N ARG A 425 19.04 -1.60 -21.63
CA ARG A 425 19.94 -2.09 -22.70
C ARG A 425 21.38 -2.27 -22.22
N ALA A 426 21.83 -1.48 -21.26
CA ALA A 426 23.17 -1.60 -20.68
C ALA A 426 23.27 -2.76 -19.68
N SER A 427 22.17 -3.08 -19.00
CA SER A 427 22.15 -4.03 -17.88
C SER A 427 21.68 -5.43 -18.26
N LEU A 428 20.93 -5.59 -19.36
CA LEU A 428 20.33 -6.86 -19.76
C LEU A 428 20.83 -7.33 -21.13
N ALA A 429 20.82 -8.64 -21.36
CA ALA A 429 21.11 -9.22 -22.66
C ALA A 429 20.07 -8.77 -23.72
N PRO A 430 20.43 -8.69 -25.01
CA PRO A 430 19.55 -8.18 -26.06
C PRO A 430 18.19 -8.86 -26.14
N GLU A 431 18.11 -10.17 -25.90
CA GLU A 431 16.85 -10.93 -25.90
C GLU A 431 15.84 -10.47 -24.84
N TYR A 432 16.30 -9.89 -23.72
CA TYR A 432 15.45 -9.36 -22.65
C TYR A 432 15.31 -7.83 -22.74
N ALA A 433 16.35 -7.13 -23.18
CA ALA A 433 16.35 -5.68 -23.29
C ALA A 433 15.41 -5.17 -24.39
N GLN A 434 15.34 -5.86 -25.54
CA GLN A 434 14.46 -5.46 -26.64
C GLN A 434 12.97 -5.45 -26.26
N PRO A 435 12.37 -6.54 -25.72
CA PRO A 435 10.96 -6.55 -25.35
C PRO A 435 10.65 -5.55 -24.23
N LEU A 436 11.54 -5.38 -23.24
CA LEU A 436 11.35 -4.38 -22.18
C LEU A 436 11.38 -2.95 -22.72
N THR A 437 12.33 -2.62 -23.60
CA THR A 437 12.40 -1.27 -24.18
C THR A 437 11.27 -1.00 -25.16
N GLY A 438 10.77 -2.01 -25.89
CA GLY A 438 9.56 -1.89 -26.70
C GLY A 438 8.32 -1.61 -25.86
N LEU A 439 8.15 -2.34 -24.75
CA LEU A 439 7.03 -2.10 -23.82
C LEU A 439 7.04 -0.67 -23.27
N VAL A 440 8.21 -0.19 -22.86
CA VAL A 440 8.41 1.20 -22.39
C VAL A 440 8.07 2.20 -23.49
N GLN A 441 8.45 1.92 -24.74
CA GLN A 441 8.13 2.80 -25.86
C GLN A 441 6.61 2.90 -26.10
N ASN A 442 5.93 1.76 -26.11
CA ASN A 442 4.49 1.69 -26.30
C ASN A 442 3.74 2.40 -25.14
N LEU A 443 4.25 2.28 -23.91
CA LEU A 443 3.62 2.85 -22.72
C LEU A 443 3.76 4.37 -22.59
N TYR A 444 4.74 5.00 -23.24
CA TYR A 444 5.05 6.41 -22.99
C TYR A 444 5.20 7.28 -24.23
N PHE A 445 5.38 6.69 -25.42
CA PHE A 445 5.65 7.43 -26.66
C PHE A 445 4.66 7.18 -27.82
N GLU A 446 3.91 6.08 -27.84
CA GLU A 446 2.95 5.77 -28.93
C GLU A 446 1.49 6.19 -28.67
N GLY A 447 1.25 7.09 -27.70
CA GLY A 447 -0.08 7.59 -27.32
C GLY A 447 -0.29 9.08 -27.57
#